data_AF-A0A1B6BF20-F1
#
_entry.id   AF-A0A1B6BF20-F1
#
_cell.length_a   1.000
_cell.length_b   1.000
_cell.length_c   1.000
_cell.angle_alpha   90.00
_cell.angle_beta   90.00
_cell.angle_gamma   90.00
#
_symmetry.space_group_name_H-M   'P 1'
#
loop_
_entity.id
_entity.type
_entity.pdbx_description
1 polymer ?
#
loop_
_entity_poly.entity_id
_entity_poly.type
_entity_poly.pdbx_seq_one_letter_code
_entity_poly.pdbx_strand_id
1 'polypeptide(L)'
;MNERFKKLHINQDLILSKIEQFLKENTITYEAPSLIPKDSKRHRAHIKYKDIEFYLDFFFNNDQTTTIDVTGGQNQHLKLILAYYLISSEICSLEELDPFKNSWFVVHPIEKDTIECIIDILEANIDDNYLLNKEISTGLQGRIWKLKGKFGEKVVIHYYNATNKVMVQGKPRLLFTMITTGISELLDSNVITNSFNDYFKIDIKKETINHQLAHYLPNLNASITPKLKNSFLQAIYNLNIDGDMFDYTFMTFPAYRGLEGHLRYLFKTHGINADKFIVKEFDYDEKTDFHILKTKYYPSFDHSTNKIAYINKVYSKYRAVRNNIFHWDSPIGTFDNTVIFNDIDIAKTHIIEVLQLVNEYYTLL
;
A
#
# COMPACT_ATOMS: atom_id res chain seq x y z
N MET A 1 11.35 -34.03 3.23
CA MET A 1 10.84 -32.80 3.90
C MET A 1 10.40 -31.86 2.78
N ASN A 2 9.17 -31.36 2.81
CA ASN A 2 8.63 -30.50 1.74
C ASN A 2 9.37 -29.15 1.77
N GLU A 3 9.94 -28.70 0.64
CA GLU A 3 10.69 -27.44 0.56
C GLU A 3 9.84 -26.23 1.00
N ARG A 4 8.51 -26.32 0.82
CA ARG A 4 7.55 -25.26 1.14
C ARG A 4 7.43 -24.90 2.62
N PHE A 5 8.00 -25.71 3.53
CA PHE A 5 7.93 -25.47 4.97
C PHE A 5 9.28 -25.14 5.60
N LYS A 6 10.29 -24.81 4.79
CA LYS A 6 11.63 -24.42 5.27
C LYS A 6 11.81 -22.92 5.24
N LYS A 7 12.69 -22.42 6.13
CA LYS A 7 13.16 -21.02 6.13
C LYS A 7 12.04 -19.96 6.08
N LEU A 8 10.97 -20.20 6.82
CA LEU A 8 9.80 -19.33 6.86
C LEU A 8 10.05 -18.16 7.82
N HIS A 9 9.61 -16.96 7.49
CA HIS A 9 9.66 -15.83 8.43
C HIS A 9 8.38 -15.81 9.27
N ILE A 10 8.32 -16.70 10.27
CA ILE A 10 7.21 -16.82 11.21
C ILE A 10 7.49 -16.00 12.47
N ASN A 11 6.50 -15.22 12.92
CA ASN A 11 6.50 -14.65 14.26
C ASN A 11 6.32 -15.79 15.29
N GLN A 12 7.43 -16.20 15.90
CA GLN A 12 7.50 -17.37 16.79
C GLN A 12 6.61 -17.21 18.04
N ASP A 13 6.43 -15.98 18.52
CA ASP A 13 5.61 -15.67 19.69
C ASP A 13 4.11 -15.91 19.45
N LEU A 14 3.67 -15.88 18.18
CA LEU A 14 2.27 -16.05 17.79
C LEU A 14 1.93 -17.48 17.35
N ILE A 15 2.89 -18.41 17.32
CA ILE A 15 2.65 -19.79 16.87
C ILE A 15 1.57 -20.46 17.72
N LEU A 16 1.66 -20.35 19.05
CA LEU A 16 0.73 -21.03 19.95
C LEU A 16 -0.68 -20.46 19.87
N SER A 17 -0.83 -19.14 19.90
CA SER A 17 -2.14 -18.50 19.78
C SER A 17 -2.80 -18.86 18.44
N LYS A 18 -2.02 -18.97 17.36
CA LYS A 18 -2.54 -19.32 16.05
C LYS A 18 -2.93 -20.79 15.92
N ILE A 19 -2.18 -21.71 16.53
CA ILE A 19 -2.59 -23.11 16.66
C ILE A 19 -3.89 -23.20 17.47
N GLU A 20 -4.01 -22.44 18.56
CA GLU A 20 -5.22 -22.43 19.37
C GLU A 20 -6.44 -21.91 18.58
N GLN A 21 -6.25 -20.86 17.77
CA GLN A 21 -7.28 -20.36 16.86
C GLN A 21 -7.73 -21.44 15.87
N PHE A 22 -6.78 -22.13 15.22
CA PHE A 22 -7.09 -23.24 14.32
C PHE A 22 -7.97 -24.30 15.00
N LEU A 23 -7.66 -24.65 16.26
CA LEU A 23 -8.42 -25.64 17.02
C LEU A 23 -9.84 -25.14 17.32
N LYS A 24 -10.01 -23.89 17.74
CA LYS A 24 -11.33 -23.27 17.99
C LYS A 24 -12.23 -23.30 16.75
N GLU A 25 -11.65 -23.08 15.57
CA GLU A 25 -12.40 -23.06 14.31
C GLU A 25 -12.83 -24.47 13.84
N ASN A 26 -12.09 -25.52 14.26
CA ASN A 26 -12.27 -26.87 13.75
C ASN A 26 -12.89 -27.85 14.77
N THR A 27 -13.02 -27.46 16.04
CA THR A 27 -13.60 -28.32 17.10
C THR A 27 -14.10 -27.51 18.30
N ILE A 28 -15.07 -28.09 19.02
CA ILE A 28 -15.60 -27.55 20.28
C ILE A 28 -14.76 -28.00 21.49
N THR A 29 -13.99 -29.09 21.35
CA THR A 29 -13.20 -29.68 22.44
C THR A 29 -11.76 -29.94 21.99
N TYR A 30 -10.82 -29.26 22.65
CA TYR A 30 -9.37 -29.42 22.46
C TYR A 30 -8.64 -29.12 23.78
N GLU A 31 -7.41 -29.62 23.93
CA GLU A 31 -6.51 -29.22 25.00
C GLU A 31 -5.63 -28.05 24.53
N ALA A 32 -5.40 -27.08 25.41
CA ALA A 32 -4.57 -25.92 25.09
C ALA A 32 -3.19 -26.37 24.57
N PRO A 33 -2.77 -25.92 23.37
CA PRO A 33 -1.51 -26.36 22.80
C PRO A 33 -0.35 -25.80 23.64
N SER A 34 0.73 -26.57 23.74
CA SER A 34 1.97 -26.16 24.39
C SER A 34 3.14 -26.34 23.45
N LEU A 35 4.11 -25.42 23.51
CA LEU A 35 5.31 -25.44 22.68
C LEU A 35 6.51 -25.77 23.58
N ILE A 36 6.99 -26.99 23.48
CA ILE A 36 7.99 -27.54 24.39
C ILE A 36 9.35 -27.61 23.66
N PRO A 37 10.42 -26.95 24.17
CA PRO A 37 11.76 -27.11 23.60
C PRO A 37 12.22 -28.56 23.77
N LYS A 38 12.71 -29.17 22.68
CA LYS A 38 13.28 -30.53 22.67
C LYS A 38 14.80 -30.52 22.59
N ASP A 39 15.36 -29.48 21.98
CA ASP A 39 16.80 -29.19 21.93
C ASP A 39 16.98 -27.69 21.65
N SER A 40 18.21 -27.25 21.36
CA SER A 40 18.55 -25.83 21.19
C SER A 40 17.87 -25.15 20.00
N LYS A 41 17.31 -25.92 19.05
CA LYS A 41 16.64 -25.37 17.86
C LYS A 41 15.22 -25.87 17.69
N ARG A 42 14.95 -27.11 18.11
CA ARG A 42 13.66 -27.77 17.90
C ARG A 42 12.71 -27.54 19.06
N HIS A 43 11.52 -27.07 18.71
CA HIS A 43 10.39 -26.86 19.60
C HIS A 43 9.22 -27.71 19.09
N ARG A 44 8.52 -28.39 19.99
CA ARG A 44 7.41 -29.28 19.64
C ARG A 44 6.10 -28.73 20.15
N ALA A 45 5.18 -28.43 19.25
CA ALA A 45 3.80 -28.20 19.61
C ALA A 45 3.09 -29.54 19.78
N HIS A 46 2.54 -29.80 20.96
CA HIS A 46 1.63 -30.94 21.16
C HIS A 46 0.19 -30.47 20.91
N ILE A 47 -0.53 -31.20 20.07
CA ILE A 47 -1.91 -30.89 19.68
C ILE A 47 -2.79 -32.08 20.01
N LYS A 48 -3.83 -31.82 20.81
CA LYS A 48 -4.83 -32.82 21.16
C LYS A 48 -6.23 -32.24 21.00
N TYR A 49 -7.02 -32.88 20.16
CA TYR A 49 -8.41 -32.50 19.95
C TYR A 49 -9.25 -33.74 19.64
N LYS A 50 -10.45 -33.81 20.20
CA LYS A 50 -11.27 -35.03 20.21
C LYS A 50 -10.42 -36.22 20.73
N ASP A 51 -10.48 -37.37 20.06
CA ASP A 51 -9.68 -38.56 20.36
C ASP A 51 -8.37 -38.63 19.56
N ILE A 52 -7.93 -37.51 18.95
CA ILE A 52 -6.74 -37.45 18.10
C ILE A 52 -5.64 -36.67 18.82
N GLU A 53 -4.47 -37.28 18.91
CA GLU A 53 -3.26 -36.66 19.43
C GLU A 53 -2.14 -36.71 18.39
N PHE A 54 -1.48 -35.58 18.16
CA PHE A 54 -0.31 -35.47 17.31
C PHE A 54 0.58 -34.31 17.73
N TYR A 55 1.69 -34.12 17.03
CA TYR A 55 2.60 -33.01 17.28
C TYR A 55 3.07 -32.37 15.99
N LEU A 56 3.58 -31.15 16.08
CA LEU A 56 4.26 -30.47 14.97
C LEU A 56 5.59 -29.92 15.49
N ASP A 57 6.68 -30.22 14.79
CA ASP A 57 8.01 -29.74 15.17
C ASP A 57 8.32 -28.44 14.42
N PHE A 58 8.87 -27.47 15.15
CA PHE A 58 9.34 -26.18 14.66
C PHE A 58 10.84 -26.08 14.93
N PHE A 59 11.63 -25.84 13.90
CA PHE A 59 13.06 -25.56 14.04
C PHE A 59 13.27 -24.05 13.94
N PHE A 60 13.66 -23.44 15.05
CA PHE A 60 14.05 -22.03 15.10
C PHE A 60 15.51 -21.92 14.66
N ASN A 61 15.70 -21.43 13.44
CA ASN A 61 17.00 -21.37 12.80
C ASN A 61 17.81 -20.16 13.29
N ASN A 62 19.13 -20.23 13.10
CA ASN A 62 20.04 -19.15 13.53
C ASN A 62 19.85 -17.85 12.74
N ASP A 63 19.27 -17.93 11.53
CA ASP A 63 18.95 -16.79 10.66
C ASP A 63 17.57 -16.18 10.95
N GLN A 64 17.00 -16.48 12.13
CA GLN A 64 15.68 -16.04 12.58
C GLN A 64 14.50 -16.61 11.78
N THR A 65 14.75 -17.51 10.83
CA THR A 65 13.70 -18.23 10.12
C THR A 65 13.21 -19.44 10.94
N THR A 66 12.08 -20.00 10.53
CA THR A 66 11.46 -21.17 11.14
C THR A 66 11.19 -22.23 10.08
N THR A 67 11.54 -23.49 10.37
CA THR A 67 11.15 -24.63 9.54
C THR A 67 10.09 -25.45 10.26
N ILE A 68 8.97 -25.75 9.59
CA ILE A 68 7.91 -26.62 10.11
C ILE A 68 8.14 -28.04 9.58
N ASP A 69 8.31 -29.01 10.49
CA ASP A 69 8.48 -30.40 10.14
C ASP A 69 7.19 -31.21 10.39
N VAL A 70 6.58 -31.60 9.28
CA VAL A 70 5.36 -32.41 9.20
C VAL A 70 5.63 -33.91 9.09
N THR A 71 6.91 -34.34 9.07
CA THR A 71 7.29 -35.72 8.70
C THR A 71 7.34 -36.70 9.87
N GLY A 72 7.70 -36.26 11.06
CA GLY A 72 7.79 -37.13 12.25
C GLY A 72 6.41 -37.56 12.77
N GLY A 73 6.31 -38.70 13.47
CA GLY A 73 5.08 -39.12 14.20
C GLY A 73 3.94 -39.63 13.31
N GLN A 74 2.70 -39.59 13.83
CA GLN A 74 1.46 -40.00 13.11
C GLN A 74 0.62 -38.77 12.70
N ASN A 75 -0.45 -38.97 11.92
CA ASN A 75 -1.39 -37.93 11.48
C ASN A 75 -0.82 -36.90 10.48
N GLN A 76 -0.03 -37.34 9.51
CA GLN A 76 0.66 -36.51 8.51
C GLN A 76 -0.28 -35.56 7.76
N HIS A 77 -1.50 -36.01 7.42
CA HIS A 77 -2.47 -35.17 6.72
C HIS A 77 -2.91 -33.96 7.56
N LEU A 78 -3.19 -34.16 8.86
CA LEU A 78 -3.54 -33.08 9.78
C LEU A 78 -2.38 -32.13 10.04
N LYS A 79 -1.15 -32.66 10.10
CA LYS A 79 0.07 -31.83 10.19
C LYS A 79 0.21 -30.93 8.97
N LEU A 80 -0.06 -31.45 7.78
CA LEU A 80 -0.04 -30.65 6.54
C LEU A 80 -1.09 -29.55 6.57
N ILE A 81 -2.34 -29.86 6.96
CA ILE A 81 -3.41 -28.86 7.08
C ILE A 81 -3.00 -27.75 8.06
N LEU A 82 -2.53 -28.11 9.25
CA LEU A 82 -2.09 -27.14 10.25
C LEU A 82 -0.89 -26.32 9.77
N ALA A 83 0.11 -26.96 9.15
CA ALA A 83 1.25 -26.24 8.59
C ALA A 83 0.81 -25.24 7.51
N TYR A 84 -0.10 -25.64 6.61
CA TYR A 84 -0.67 -24.76 5.59
C TYR A 84 -1.43 -23.58 6.19
N TYR A 85 -2.25 -23.83 7.22
CA TYR A 85 -2.95 -22.79 7.94
C TYR A 85 -1.99 -21.77 8.55
N LEU A 86 -0.94 -22.24 9.24
CA LEU A 86 0.06 -21.36 9.86
C LEU A 86 0.79 -20.51 8.82
N ILE A 87 1.25 -21.11 7.72
CA ILE A 87 2.01 -20.35 6.69
C ILE A 87 1.15 -19.41 5.84
N SER A 88 -0.17 -19.65 5.78
CA SER A 88 -1.11 -18.80 5.04
C SER A 88 -1.70 -17.68 5.90
N SER A 89 -1.34 -17.65 7.18
CA SER A 89 -1.82 -16.65 8.12
C SER A 89 -0.84 -15.48 8.30
N GLU A 90 -1.31 -14.43 8.97
CA GLU A 90 -0.57 -13.20 9.25
C GLU A 90 0.73 -13.41 10.03
N ILE A 91 0.89 -14.55 10.72
CA ILE A 91 2.12 -14.84 11.48
C ILE A 91 3.29 -15.19 10.56
N CYS A 92 3.05 -15.56 9.30
CA CYS A 92 4.07 -16.06 8.38
C CYS A 92 4.23 -15.11 7.18
N SER A 93 5.41 -14.52 7.05
CA SER A 93 5.80 -13.83 5.82
C SER A 93 6.53 -14.81 4.90
N LEU A 94 5.82 -15.32 3.90
CA LEU A 94 6.40 -16.19 2.87
C LEU A 94 7.22 -15.34 1.88
N GLU A 95 8.46 -15.00 2.23
CA GLU A 95 9.35 -14.29 1.28
C GLU A 95 9.58 -15.09 -0.01
N GLU A 96 9.61 -16.42 0.04
CA GLU A 96 9.82 -17.26 -1.16
C GLU A 96 8.60 -17.33 -2.09
N LEU A 97 7.40 -17.01 -1.59
CA LEU A 97 6.19 -16.88 -2.40
C LEU A 97 5.83 -15.42 -2.67
N ASP A 98 6.66 -14.48 -2.21
CA ASP A 98 6.48 -13.07 -2.52
C ASP A 98 6.79 -12.83 -4.01
N PRO A 99 5.77 -12.56 -4.84
CA PRO A 99 5.99 -12.34 -6.27
C PRO A 99 6.90 -11.13 -6.52
N PHE A 100 7.10 -10.26 -5.52
CA PHE A 100 7.91 -9.06 -5.61
C PHE A 100 9.35 -9.20 -5.07
N LYS A 101 9.77 -10.38 -4.58
CA LYS A 101 11.11 -10.59 -3.99
C LYS A 101 12.26 -10.17 -4.92
N ASN A 102 12.08 -10.33 -6.23
CA ASN A 102 13.04 -9.94 -7.27
C ASN A 102 12.44 -8.91 -8.25
N SER A 103 11.50 -8.09 -7.78
CA SER A 103 10.92 -6.98 -8.53
C SER A 103 11.53 -5.66 -8.11
N TRP A 104 11.83 -4.84 -9.11
CA TRP A 104 12.47 -3.53 -8.95
C TRP A 104 11.76 -2.57 -9.88
N PHE A 105 11.43 -1.40 -9.35
CA PHE A 105 11.00 -0.28 -10.17
C PHE A 105 12.25 0.52 -10.56
N VAL A 106 12.55 0.60 -11.85
CA VAL A 106 13.79 1.21 -12.36
C VAL A 106 13.47 2.35 -13.31
N VAL A 107 14.01 3.53 -13.05
CA VAL A 107 13.85 4.71 -13.92
C VAL A 107 15.20 5.36 -14.19
N HIS A 108 15.36 5.93 -15.38
CA HIS A 108 16.48 6.79 -15.74
C HIS A 108 16.13 7.67 -16.96
N PRO A 109 16.78 8.84 -17.14
CA PRO A 109 17.61 9.53 -16.16
C PRO A 109 16.75 10.31 -15.15
N ILE A 110 17.19 10.39 -13.90
CA ILE A 110 16.62 11.27 -12.87
C ILE A 110 17.74 11.86 -12.03
N GLU A 111 17.63 13.14 -11.67
CA GLU A 111 18.63 13.79 -10.83
C GLU A 111 18.53 13.32 -9.37
N LYS A 112 19.68 13.16 -8.72
CA LYS A 112 19.76 12.74 -7.30
C LYS A 112 18.95 13.66 -6.39
N ASP A 113 19.06 14.97 -6.60
CA ASP A 113 18.40 15.99 -5.76
C ASP A 113 16.87 15.91 -5.88
N THR A 114 16.36 15.40 -7.01
CA THR A 114 14.93 15.11 -7.17
C THR A 114 14.48 13.98 -6.23
N ILE A 115 15.29 12.92 -6.10
CA ILE A 115 14.99 11.80 -5.19
C ILE A 115 15.06 12.26 -3.74
N GLU A 116 16.06 13.06 -3.40
CA GLU A 116 16.20 13.64 -2.06
C GLU A 116 14.98 14.49 -1.72
N CYS A 117 14.56 15.37 -2.64
CA CYS A 117 13.35 16.16 -2.47
C CYS A 117 12.10 15.30 -2.25
N ILE A 118 11.92 14.19 -2.99
CA ILE A 118 10.79 13.28 -2.77
C ILE A 118 10.84 12.68 -1.37
N ILE A 119 12.00 12.21 -0.92
CA ILE A 119 12.15 11.61 0.42
C ILE A 119 11.92 12.65 1.51
N ASP A 120 12.45 13.86 1.35
CA ASP A 120 12.29 14.96 2.30
C ASP A 120 10.82 15.43 2.36
N ILE A 121 10.11 15.42 1.23
CA ILE A 121 8.66 15.66 1.18
C ILE A 121 7.92 14.57 1.95
N LEU A 122 8.29 13.29 1.79
CA LEU A 122 7.67 12.20 2.56
C LEU A 122 7.93 12.32 4.06
N GLU A 123 9.09 12.82 4.45
CA GLU A 123 9.39 13.16 5.85
C GLU A 123 8.53 14.33 6.35
N ALA A 124 8.34 15.35 5.51
CA ALA A 124 7.70 16.61 5.91
C ALA A 124 6.16 16.65 5.76
N ASN A 125 5.56 15.75 4.98
CA ASN A 125 4.13 15.74 4.65
C ASN A 125 3.31 14.66 5.37
N ILE A 126 3.87 14.01 6.38
CA ILE A 126 3.11 13.04 7.15
C ILE A 126 2.87 13.62 8.54
N ASP A 127 1.63 14.05 8.77
CA ASP A 127 1.08 14.42 10.08
C ASP A 127 1.24 13.30 11.15
N ASP A 128 1.82 12.12 10.82
CA ASP A 128 1.79 10.89 11.63
C ASP A 128 3.14 10.17 11.88
N ASN A 129 4.31 10.77 11.64
CA ASN A 129 5.61 10.10 11.84
C ASN A 129 5.70 8.72 11.12
N TYR A 130 5.08 8.61 9.94
CA TYR A 130 4.95 7.31 9.27
C TYR A 130 6.31 6.74 8.82
N LEU A 131 7.26 7.58 8.38
CA LEU A 131 8.63 7.13 8.16
C LEU A 131 9.33 7.03 9.53
N LEU A 132 9.55 5.81 10.02
CA LEU A 132 10.16 5.57 11.32
C LEU A 132 11.69 5.65 11.28
N ASN A 133 12.28 5.27 10.15
CA ASN A 133 13.72 5.18 10.03
C ASN A 133 14.17 5.41 8.58
N LYS A 134 15.29 6.13 8.45
CA LYS A 134 16.04 6.35 7.21
C LYS A 134 17.50 6.08 7.50
N GLU A 135 18.06 5.05 6.87
CA GLU A 135 19.51 4.84 6.80
C GLU A 135 20.01 5.31 5.44
N ILE A 136 21.07 6.13 5.44
CA ILE A 136 21.69 6.63 4.21
C ILE A 136 23.10 6.10 4.14
N SER A 137 23.44 5.43 3.03
CA SER A 137 24.81 5.04 2.70
C SER A 137 25.23 5.76 1.43
N THR A 138 26.29 6.56 1.50
CA THR A 138 26.84 7.26 0.33
C THR A 138 28.21 6.69 0.00
N GLY A 139 28.43 6.34 -1.26
CA GLY A 139 29.72 5.91 -1.78
C GLY A 139 30.02 6.56 -3.11
N LEU A 140 31.20 6.29 -3.67
CA LEU A 140 31.62 6.85 -4.97
C LEU A 140 30.67 6.48 -6.11
N GLN A 141 30.11 5.26 -6.06
CA GLN A 141 29.25 4.71 -7.11
C GLN A 141 27.80 5.21 -7.05
N GLY A 142 27.38 5.80 -5.93
CA GLY A 142 25.98 6.13 -5.73
C GLY A 142 25.56 6.37 -4.28
N ARG A 143 24.26 6.43 -4.07
CA ARG A 143 23.63 6.60 -2.77
C ARG A 143 22.53 5.55 -2.58
N ILE A 144 22.42 5.04 -1.37
CA ILE A 144 21.39 4.08 -0.97
C ILE A 144 20.61 4.68 0.19
N TRP A 145 19.29 4.70 0.06
CA TRP A 145 18.37 5.00 1.15
C TRP A 145 17.62 3.73 1.52
N LYS A 146 17.66 3.34 2.79
CA LYS A 146 16.81 2.30 3.35
C LYS A 146 15.76 2.96 4.22
N LEU A 147 14.52 2.84 3.83
CA LEU A 147 13.38 3.50 4.43
C LEU A 147 12.50 2.45 5.10
N LYS A 148 12.08 2.72 6.34
CA LYS A 148 11.16 1.86 7.10
C LYS A 148 9.90 2.64 7.46
N GLY A 149 8.75 2.14 7.00
CA GLY A 149 7.44 2.67 7.35
C GLY A 149 6.95 2.18 8.72
N LYS A 150 5.97 2.89 9.28
CA LYS A 150 5.34 2.60 10.58
C LYS A 150 4.78 1.18 10.68
N PHE A 151 4.31 0.65 9.56
CA PHE A 151 3.67 -0.67 9.48
C PHE A 151 4.64 -1.77 9.04
N GLY A 152 5.94 -1.57 9.28
CA GLY A 152 6.98 -2.58 9.01
C GLY A 152 7.39 -2.70 7.55
N GLU A 153 6.83 -1.87 6.67
CA GLU A 153 7.24 -1.75 5.27
C GLU A 153 8.71 -1.36 5.18
N LYS A 154 9.42 -1.96 4.21
CA LYS A 154 10.82 -1.67 3.93
C LYS A 154 10.94 -1.34 2.45
N VAL A 155 11.51 -0.18 2.15
CA VAL A 155 11.83 0.23 0.78
C VAL A 155 13.31 0.60 0.72
N VAL A 156 14.00 0.06 -0.27
CA VAL A 156 15.40 0.39 -0.55
C VAL A 156 15.49 1.10 -1.88
N ILE A 157 16.08 2.29 -1.88
CA ILE A 157 16.29 3.10 -3.08
C ILE A 157 17.79 3.13 -3.35
N HIS A 158 18.19 2.70 -4.55
CA HIS A 158 19.55 2.80 -5.05
C HIS A 158 19.61 3.88 -6.13
N TYR A 159 20.47 4.88 -5.95
CA TYR A 159 20.83 5.86 -6.98
C TYR A 159 22.24 5.58 -7.49
N TYR A 160 22.40 5.47 -8.81
CA TYR A 160 23.67 5.19 -9.47
C TYR A 160 24.21 6.44 -10.17
N ASN A 161 25.31 7.00 -9.65
CA ASN A 161 25.88 8.27 -10.13
C ASN A 161 26.25 8.23 -11.62
N ALA A 162 26.82 7.13 -12.10
CA ALA A 162 27.31 7.02 -13.48
C ALA A 162 26.20 7.04 -14.54
N THR A 163 24.96 6.69 -14.18
CA THR A 163 23.85 6.50 -15.12
C THR A 163 22.64 7.38 -14.83
N ASN A 164 22.66 8.15 -13.72
CA ASN A 164 21.50 8.85 -13.18
C ASN A 164 20.27 7.93 -13.09
N LYS A 165 20.51 6.67 -12.72
CA LYS A 165 19.51 5.62 -12.62
C LYS A 165 19.07 5.48 -11.18
N VAL A 166 17.77 5.30 -10.99
CA VAL A 166 17.17 4.96 -9.71
C VAL A 166 16.53 3.60 -9.80
N MET A 167 16.76 2.78 -8.78
CA MET A 167 16.13 1.49 -8.58
C MET A 167 15.47 1.48 -7.20
N VAL A 168 14.16 1.26 -7.17
CA VAL A 168 13.36 1.16 -5.95
C VAL A 168 12.95 -0.31 -5.76
N GLN A 169 13.25 -0.85 -4.59
CA GLN A 169 12.90 -2.20 -4.18
C GLN A 169 12.01 -2.18 -2.96
N GLY A 170 10.96 -2.99 -2.97
CA GLY A 170 10.02 -3.14 -1.87
C GLY A 170 8.75 -3.81 -2.35
N LYS A 171 7.92 -4.27 -1.42
CA LYS A 171 6.56 -4.76 -1.71
C LYS A 171 5.67 -3.58 -2.13
N PRO A 172 4.63 -3.78 -2.94
CA PRO A 172 3.72 -2.71 -3.37
C PRO A 172 2.77 -2.35 -2.22
N ARG A 173 3.33 -1.79 -1.15
CA ARG A 173 2.60 -1.23 -0.02
C ARG A 173 2.67 0.29 -0.10
N LEU A 174 2.07 0.96 0.87
CA LEU A 174 1.93 2.40 0.89
C LEU A 174 3.26 3.14 0.72
N LEU A 175 4.33 2.78 1.45
CA LEU A 175 5.63 3.46 1.34
C LEU A 175 6.22 3.36 -0.08
N PHE A 176 6.22 2.16 -0.66
CA PHE A 176 6.69 1.95 -2.02
C PHE A 176 5.86 2.76 -3.02
N THR A 177 4.55 2.77 -2.84
CA THR A 177 3.61 3.47 -3.73
C THR A 177 3.77 4.98 -3.63
N MET A 178 3.97 5.52 -2.43
CA MET A 178 4.24 6.94 -2.24
C MET A 178 5.50 7.39 -2.98
N ILE A 179 6.59 6.62 -2.84
CA ILE A 179 7.88 6.92 -3.49
C ILE A 179 7.75 6.83 -5.01
N THR A 180 7.21 5.71 -5.53
CA THR A 180 7.09 5.49 -6.97
C THR A 180 6.09 6.45 -7.61
N THR A 181 5.03 6.86 -6.91
CA THR A 181 4.11 7.92 -7.38
C THR A 181 4.79 9.27 -7.44
N GLY A 182 5.57 9.64 -6.40
CA GLY A 182 6.35 10.89 -6.41
C GLY A 182 7.37 10.94 -7.54
N ILE A 183 8.01 9.82 -7.88
CA ILE A 183 8.90 9.70 -9.04
C ILE A 183 8.09 9.81 -10.35
N SER A 184 6.96 9.11 -10.45
CA SER A 184 6.11 9.08 -11.65
C SER A 184 5.52 10.44 -12.00
N GLU A 185 5.22 11.24 -10.99
CA GLU A 185 4.79 12.64 -11.11
C GLU A 185 5.78 13.54 -11.88
N LEU A 186 7.06 13.15 -11.99
CA LEU A 186 8.13 13.99 -12.54
C LEU A 186 8.72 13.47 -13.86
N LEU A 187 8.35 12.28 -14.29
CA LEU A 187 8.94 11.62 -15.45
C LEU A 187 7.95 11.49 -16.62
N ASP A 188 8.50 11.20 -17.80
CA ASP A 188 7.68 10.88 -18.96
C ASP A 188 6.89 9.59 -18.75
N SER A 189 5.62 9.60 -19.15
CA SER A 189 4.70 8.47 -18.98
C SER A 189 5.22 7.15 -19.59
N ASN A 190 6.04 7.18 -20.65
CA ASN A 190 6.58 5.96 -21.27
C ASN A 190 7.57 5.26 -20.35
N VAL A 191 8.46 6.05 -19.74
CA VAL A 191 9.47 5.54 -18.81
C VAL A 191 8.75 4.85 -17.66
N ILE A 192 7.71 5.49 -17.13
CA ILE A 192 6.93 5.00 -16.00
C ILE A 192 6.16 3.70 -16.33
N THR A 193 5.48 3.63 -17.48
CA THR A 193 4.75 2.41 -17.86
C THR A 193 5.68 1.20 -17.97
N ASN A 194 6.86 1.36 -18.59
CA ASN A 194 7.82 0.27 -18.72
C ASN A 194 8.35 -0.17 -17.33
N SER A 195 8.68 0.78 -16.45
CA SER A 195 9.14 0.48 -15.10
C SER A 195 8.10 -0.29 -14.27
N PHE A 196 6.82 0.05 -14.40
CA PHE A 196 5.75 -0.68 -13.71
C PHE A 196 5.46 -2.03 -14.35
N ASN A 197 5.51 -2.15 -15.69
CA ASN A 197 5.39 -3.43 -16.39
C ASN A 197 6.45 -4.42 -15.88
N ASP A 198 7.70 -3.97 -15.78
CA ASP A 198 8.80 -4.78 -15.26
C ASP A 198 8.63 -5.15 -13.79
N TYR A 199 8.07 -4.25 -12.97
CA TYR A 199 7.85 -4.49 -11.55
C TYR A 199 6.70 -5.48 -11.30
N PHE A 200 5.55 -5.25 -11.93
CA PHE A 200 4.34 -6.07 -11.78
C PHE A 200 4.33 -7.32 -12.68
N LYS A 201 5.32 -7.47 -13.57
CA LYS A 201 5.42 -8.58 -14.54
C LYS A 201 4.22 -8.66 -15.48
N ILE A 202 3.76 -7.49 -15.94
CA ILE A 202 2.67 -7.35 -16.89
C ILE A 202 3.15 -6.59 -18.14
N ASP A 203 2.42 -6.72 -19.25
CA ASP A 203 2.77 -6.08 -20.53
C ASP A 203 1.62 -5.18 -21.00
N ILE A 204 1.50 -4.00 -20.40
CA ILE A 204 0.51 -3.01 -20.78
C ILE A 204 1.12 -2.02 -21.76
N LYS A 205 0.45 -1.86 -22.91
CA LYS A 205 0.81 -0.85 -23.90
C LYS A 205 0.38 0.54 -23.44
N LYS A 206 1.21 1.54 -23.72
CA LYS A 206 0.94 2.94 -23.42
C LYS A 206 -0.36 3.43 -24.07
N GLU A 207 -0.66 2.99 -25.28
CA GLU A 207 -1.86 3.35 -26.02
C GLU A 207 -3.12 2.91 -25.26
N THR A 208 -3.08 1.74 -24.61
CA THR A 208 -4.17 1.25 -23.75
C THR A 208 -4.45 2.22 -22.61
N ILE A 209 -3.41 2.68 -21.90
CA ILE A 209 -3.56 3.63 -20.80
C ILE A 209 -4.12 4.97 -21.30
N ASN A 210 -3.66 5.46 -22.45
CA ASN A 210 -4.17 6.71 -23.03
C ASN A 210 -5.64 6.59 -23.48
N HIS A 211 -6.04 5.45 -24.06
CA HIS A 211 -7.44 5.20 -24.41
C HIS A 211 -8.31 5.12 -23.15
N GLN A 212 -7.85 4.45 -22.10
CA GLN A 212 -8.54 4.40 -20.82
C GLN A 212 -8.64 5.79 -20.16
N LEU A 213 -7.61 6.63 -20.27
CA LEU A 213 -7.67 8.02 -19.80
C LEU A 213 -8.78 8.80 -20.50
N ALA A 214 -8.87 8.71 -21.83
CA ALA A 214 -9.94 9.35 -22.60
C ALA A 214 -11.33 8.78 -22.26
N HIS A 215 -11.40 7.50 -21.89
CA HIS A 215 -12.65 6.85 -21.48
C HIS A 215 -13.12 7.29 -20.08
N TYR A 216 -12.23 7.29 -19.09
CA TYR A 216 -12.58 7.61 -17.70
C TYR A 216 -12.64 9.10 -17.41
N LEU A 217 -11.86 9.91 -18.13
CA LEU A 217 -11.78 11.36 -17.98
C LEU A 217 -12.05 12.09 -19.32
N PRO A 218 -13.21 11.88 -19.97
CA PRO A 218 -13.48 12.42 -21.30
C PRO A 218 -13.53 13.94 -21.36
N ASN A 219 -13.86 14.60 -20.24
CA ASN A 219 -13.98 16.07 -20.16
C ASN A 219 -12.73 16.74 -19.57
N LEU A 220 -11.66 15.99 -19.29
CA LEU A 220 -10.47 16.52 -18.65
C LEU A 220 -9.88 17.67 -19.46
N ASN A 221 -9.82 18.84 -18.86
CA ASN A 221 -9.24 20.01 -19.52
C ASN A 221 -7.75 19.77 -19.84
N ALA A 222 -7.34 20.06 -21.08
CA ALA A 222 -5.95 19.98 -21.52
C ALA A 222 -4.97 20.85 -20.69
N SER A 223 -5.49 21.81 -19.91
CA SER A 223 -4.72 22.77 -19.10
C SER A 223 -4.26 22.23 -17.74
N ILE A 224 -4.56 20.96 -17.39
CA ILE A 224 -3.95 20.36 -16.19
C ILE A 224 -2.45 20.17 -16.38
N THR A 225 -1.68 20.24 -15.28
CA THR A 225 -0.23 20.08 -15.36
C THR A 225 0.13 18.63 -15.73
N PRO A 226 1.27 18.40 -16.44
CA PRO A 226 1.75 17.04 -16.74
C PRO A 226 1.91 16.20 -15.46
N LYS A 227 2.39 16.82 -14.39
CA LYS A 227 2.53 16.22 -13.07
C LYS A 227 1.20 15.66 -12.54
N LEU A 228 0.13 16.45 -12.58
CA LEU A 228 -1.20 16.01 -12.15
C LEU A 228 -1.76 14.91 -13.07
N LYS A 229 -1.54 15.05 -14.38
CA LYS A 229 -1.94 14.03 -15.36
C LYS A 229 -1.28 12.68 -15.08
N ASN A 230 0.00 12.67 -14.69
CA ASN A 230 0.73 11.45 -14.38
C ASN A 230 0.14 10.68 -13.19
N SER A 231 -0.39 11.36 -12.16
CA SER A 231 -1.09 10.68 -11.06
C SER A 231 -2.32 9.91 -11.55
N PHE A 232 -3.09 10.49 -12.49
CA PHE A 232 -4.23 9.80 -13.10
C PHE A 232 -3.83 8.68 -14.04
N LEU A 233 -2.77 8.87 -14.83
CA LEU A 233 -2.23 7.80 -15.69
C LEU A 233 -1.78 6.60 -14.87
N GLN A 234 -1.12 6.82 -13.73
CA GLN A 234 -0.74 5.72 -12.83
C GLN A 234 -1.96 5.07 -12.17
N ALA A 235 -2.97 5.85 -11.77
CA ALA A 235 -4.22 5.30 -11.25
C ALA A 235 -4.92 4.39 -12.28
N ILE A 236 -4.95 4.81 -13.55
CA ILE A 236 -5.50 4.03 -14.65
C ILE A 236 -4.64 2.81 -14.95
N TYR A 237 -3.31 2.94 -14.91
CA TYR A 237 -2.41 1.79 -14.99
C TYR A 237 -2.77 0.73 -13.94
N ASN A 238 -3.01 1.16 -12.68
CA ASN A 238 -3.36 0.24 -11.60
C ASN A 238 -4.67 -0.53 -11.86
N LEU A 239 -5.61 -0.02 -12.67
CA LEU A 239 -6.82 -0.77 -13.05
C LEU A 239 -6.53 -2.05 -13.85
N ASN A 240 -5.35 -2.12 -14.46
CA ASN A 240 -4.88 -3.25 -15.26
C ASN A 240 -3.97 -4.21 -14.46
N ILE A 241 -3.71 -3.92 -13.18
CA ILE A 241 -3.05 -4.88 -12.30
C ILE A 241 -4.05 -5.98 -11.99
N ASP A 242 -3.57 -7.22 -12.09
CA ASP A 242 -4.27 -8.44 -11.71
C ASP A 242 -3.32 -9.31 -10.88
N GLY A 243 -3.87 -10.26 -10.14
CA GLY A 243 -3.11 -11.19 -9.29
C GLY A 243 -3.65 -11.23 -7.87
N ASP A 244 -3.42 -12.36 -7.20
CA ASP A 244 -3.90 -12.61 -5.85
C ASP A 244 -2.96 -11.97 -4.81
N MET A 245 -3.44 -10.95 -4.11
CA MET A 245 -2.73 -10.21 -3.07
C MET A 245 -3.63 -10.06 -1.83
N PHE A 246 -3.00 -10.02 -0.66
CA PHE A 246 -3.70 -9.82 0.61
C PHE A 246 -4.18 -8.39 0.84
N ASP A 247 -3.64 -7.41 0.09
CA ASP A 247 -3.90 -5.99 0.31
C ASP A 247 -3.73 -5.22 -1.01
N TYR A 248 -4.85 -4.74 -1.55
CA TYR A 248 -4.95 -3.93 -2.77
C TYR A 248 -5.07 -2.42 -2.47
N THR A 249 -5.00 -2.02 -1.20
CA THR A 249 -5.18 -0.63 -0.75
C THR A 249 -4.23 0.33 -1.48
N PHE A 250 -3.00 -0.12 -1.72
CA PHE A 250 -1.96 0.62 -2.43
C PHE A 250 -2.39 1.08 -3.83
N MET A 251 -3.23 0.30 -4.53
CA MET A 251 -3.65 0.61 -5.90
C MET A 251 -4.39 1.95 -5.99
N THR A 252 -5.06 2.34 -4.91
CA THR A 252 -5.89 3.55 -4.86
C THR A 252 -5.11 4.83 -4.60
N PHE A 253 -3.87 4.72 -4.10
CA PHE A 253 -3.06 5.88 -3.70
C PHE A 253 -2.89 6.92 -4.83
N PRO A 254 -2.50 6.54 -6.06
CA PRO A 254 -2.33 7.53 -7.15
C PRO A 254 -3.63 8.25 -7.50
N ALA A 255 -4.79 7.60 -7.38
CA ALA A 255 -6.09 8.19 -7.65
C ALA A 255 -6.39 9.31 -6.63
N TYR A 256 -6.32 8.99 -5.33
CA TYR A 256 -6.57 9.97 -4.27
C TYR A 256 -5.53 11.08 -4.22
N ARG A 257 -4.27 10.76 -4.55
CA ARG A 257 -3.20 11.75 -4.74
C ARG A 257 -3.54 12.71 -5.88
N GLY A 258 -4.03 12.18 -7.00
CA GLY A 258 -4.53 12.97 -8.12
C GLY A 258 -5.75 13.83 -7.73
N LEU A 259 -6.67 13.31 -6.93
CA LEU A 259 -7.83 14.06 -6.43
C LEU A 259 -7.42 15.25 -5.56
N GLU A 260 -6.47 15.06 -4.64
CA GLU A 260 -5.89 16.15 -3.86
C GLU A 260 -5.24 17.21 -4.77
N GLY A 261 -4.41 16.76 -5.71
CA GLY A 261 -3.74 17.63 -6.67
C GLY A 261 -4.72 18.41 -7.54
N HIS A 262 -5.83 17.79 -7.93
CA HIS A 262 -6.92 18.42 -8.68
C HIS A 262 -7.60 19.50 -7.84
N LEU A 263 -7.93 19.23 -6.58
CA LEU A 263 -8.54 20.23 -5.69
C LEU A 263 -7.62 21.45 -5.50
N ARG A 264 -6.32 21.22 -5.31
CA ARG A 264 -5.29 22.29 -5.24
C ARG A 264 -5.14 23.06 -6.54
N TYR A 265 -5.19 22.37 -7.68
CA TYR A 265 -5.19 22.99 -9.00
C TYR A 265 -6.39 23.94 -9.15
N LEU A 266 -7.60 23.49 -8.81
CA LEU A 266 -8.81 24.31 -8.90
C LEU A 266 -8.73 25.56 -8.03
N PHE A 267 -8.23 25.43 -6.80
CA PHE A 267 -8.06 26.58 -5.92
C PHE A 267 -7.13 27.61 -6.55
N LYS A 268 -5.97 27.15 -7.05
CA LYS A 268 -5.00 28.04 -7.70
C LYS A 268 -5.57 28.72 -8.94
N THR A 269 -6.33 28.01 -9.79
CA THR A 269 -6.94 28.60 -10.99
C THR A 269 -8.05 29.59 -10.68
N HIS A 270 -8.68 29.49 -9.50
CA HIS A 270 -9.69 30.44 -9.02
C HIS A 270 -9.10 31.48 -8.05
N GLY A 271 -7.77 31.66 -8.05
CA GLY A 271 -7.10 32.70 -7.26
C GLY A 271 -7.03 32.44 -5.76
N ILE A 272 -7.32 31.22 -5.30
CA ILE A 272 -7.22 30.80 -3.91
C ILE A 272 -5.85 30.18 -3.67
N ASN A 273 -5.03 30.82 -2.84
CA ASN A 273 -3.78 30.24 -2.38
C ASN A 273 -4.05 29.36 -1.16
N ALA A 274 -4.38 28.09 -1.37
CA ALA A 274 -4.36 27.12 -0.28
C ALA A 274 -2.90 26.82 0.08
N ASP A 275 -2.52 27.22 1.30
CA ASP A 275 -1.23 26.90 1.90
C ASP A 275 -1.04 25.38 2.08
N LYS A 276 -0.02 24.96 2.84
CA LYS A 276 0.31 23.56 3.11
C LYS A 276 -0.91 22.71 3.53
N PHE A 277 -1.88 23.30 4.24
CA PHE A 277 -3.03 22.61 4.83
C PHE A 277 -4.37 23.03 4.21
N ILE A 278 -4.78 22.34 3.14
CA ILE A 278 -6.07 22.60 2.45
C ILE A 278 -7.30 22.51 3.37
N VAL A 279 -7.20 21.75 4.47
CA VAL A 279 -8.25 21.66 5.51
C VAL A 279 -8.63 23.02 6.08
N LYS A 280 -7.70 23.97 6.14
CA LYS A 280 -7.95 25.31 6.70
C LYS A 280 -8.91 26.13 5.84
N GLU A 281 -9.18 25.70 4.62
CA GLU A 281 -10.10 26.38 3.71
C GLU A 281 -11.57 25.95 3.87
N PHE A 282 -11.81 24.98 4.74
CA PHE A 282 -13.13 24.43 5.02
C PHE A 282 -13.49 24.60 6.50
N ASP A 283 -14.79 24.76 6.74
CA ASP A 283 -15.42 24.59 8.05
C ASP A 283 -15.96 23.14 8.14
N TYR A 284 -16.02 22.60 9.36
CA TYR A 284 -16.56 21.26 9.60
C TYR A 284 -17.97 21.35 10.17
N ASP A 285 -18.93 20.70 9.52
CA ASP A 285 -20.30 20.54 10.00
C ASP A 285 -20.45 19.19 10.72
N GLU A 286 -20.43 19.24 12.05
CA GLU A 286 -20.57 18.07 12.93
C GLU A 286 -21.89 17.31 12.73
N LYS A 287 -22.95 17.96 12.22
CA LYS A 287 -24.26 17.31 12.06
C LYS A 287 -24.34 16.43 10.83
N THR A 288 -23.62 16.81 9.78
CA THR A 288 -23.63 16.14 8.49
C THR A 288 -22.34 15.38 8.20
N ASP A 289 -21.34 15.47 9.09
CA ASP A 289 -19.97 14.97 8.91
C ASP A 289 -19.38 15.44 7.57
N PHE A 290 -19.59 16.74 7.28
CA PHE A 290 -19.26 17.32 6.00
C PHE A 290 -18.35 18.53 6.14
N HIS A 291 -17.45 18.69 5.19
CA HIS A 291 -16.58 19.85 5.12
C HIS A 291 -17.12 20.86 4.10
N ILE A 292 -17.35 22.08 4.57
CA ILE A 292 -17.99 23.16 3.82
C ILE A 292 -16.94 24.21 3.51
N LEU A 293 -16.77 24.56 2.24
CA LEU A 293 -15.88 25.63 1.81
C LEU A 293 -16.25 26.93 2.52
N LYS A 294 -15.24 27.63 3.08
CA LYS A 294 -15.47 28.90 3.75
C LYS A 294 -16.11 29.92 2.81
N THR A 295 -17.15 30.59 3.28
CA THR A 295 -17.97 31.54 2.49
C THR A 295 -17.16 32.67 1.85
N LYS A 296 -16.02 33.07 2.43
CA LYS A 296 -15.07 34.02 1.84
C LYS A 296 -14.56 33.62 0.44
N TYR A 297 -14.63 32.34 0.09
CA TYR A 297 -14.19 31.81 -1.21
C TYR A 297 -15.31 31.65 -2.22
N TYR A 298 -16.57 31.88 -1.86
CA TYR A 298 -17.68 31.77 -2.81
C TYR A 298 -17.55 32.71 -4.01
N PRO A 299 -17.08 33.97 -3.86
CA PRO A 299 -16.83 34.84 -5.01
C PRO A 299 -15.81 34.28 -6.01
N SER A 300 -14.80 33.55 -5.54
CA SER A 300 -13.80 32.90 -6.40
C SER A 300 -14.41 31.83 -7.31
N PHE A 301 -15.59 31.32 -6.99
CA PHE A 301 -16.33 30.35 -7.79
C PHE A 301 -17.62 30.94 -8.39
N ASP A 302 -17.67 32.25 -8.58
CA ASP A 302 -18.81 32.98 -9.15
C ASP A 302 -20.13 32.74 -8.39
N HIS A 303 -20.05 32.41 -7.09
CA HIS A 303 -21.19 31.97 -6.28
C HIS A 303 -21.96 30.76 -6.87
N SER A 304 -21.32 29.98 -7.75
CA SER A 304 -21.94 28.80 -8.35
C SER A 304 -22.20 27.73 -7.30
N THR A 305 -23.48 27.47 -7.03
CA THR A 305 -23.92 26.43 -6.10
C THR A 305 -23.40 25.05 -6.50
N ASN A 306 -23.35 24.75 -7.80
CA ASN A 306 -22.84 23.48 -8.31
C ASN A 306 -21.32 23.33 -8.08
N LYS A 307 -20.52 24.36 -8.39
CA LYS A 307 -19.06 24.32 -8.17
C LYS A 307 -18.74 24.21 -6.67
N ILE A 308 -19.45 24.97 -5.82
CA ILE A 308 -19.26 24.93 -4.37
C ILE A 308 -19.66 23.55 -3.80
N ALA A 309 -20.81 23.00 -4.21
CA ALA A 309 -21.25 21.67 -3.79
C ALA A 309 -20.25 20.58 -4.21
N TYR A 310 -19.70 20.67 -5.43
CA TYR A 310 -18.65 19.79 -5.91
C TYR A 310 -17.39 19.86 -5.03
N ILE A 311 -16.89 21.06 -4.74
CA ILE A 311 -15.70 21.26 -3.90
C ILE A 311 -15.89 20.66 -2.51
N ASN A 312 -17.06 20.89 -1.88
CA ASN A 312 -17.39 20.35 -0.56
C ASN A 312 -17.44 18.81 -0.59
N LYS A 313 -18.07 18.23 -1.62
CA LYS A 313 -18.17 16.78 -1.83
C LYS A 313 -16.79 16.14 -1.99
N VAL A 314 -15.96 16.68 -2.89
CA VAL A 314 -14.63 16.14 -3.17
C VAL A 314 -13.74 16.20 -1.93
N TYR A 315 -13.71 17.35 -1.25
CA TYR A 315 -12.86 17.49 -0.08
C TYR A 315 -13.32 16.60 1.09
N SER A 316 -14.63 16.49 1.33
CA SER A 316 -15.17 15.59 2.36
C SER A 316 -14.82 14.13 2.07
N LYS A 317 -14.99 13.67 0.82
CA LYS A 317 -14.61 12.30 0.43
C LYS A 317 -13.10 12.07 0.54
N TYR A 318 -12.28 13.01 0.06
CA TYR A 318 -10.83 12.94 0.18
C TYR A 318 -10.39 12.83 1.65
N ARG A 319 -10.98 13.63 2.55
CA ARG A 319 -10.65 13.64 3.97
C ARG A 319 -11.01 12.33 4.66
N ALA A 320 -12.22 11.81 4.41
CA ALA A 320 -12.68 10.55 5.00
C ALA A 320 -11.81 9.36 4.56
N VAL A 321 -11.43 9.34 3.28
CA VAL A 321 -10.64 8.25 2.71
C VAL A 321 -9.17 8.35 3.11
N ARG A 322 -8.54 9.52 3.01
CA ARG A 322 -7.10 9.68 3.29
C ARG A 322 -6.74 9.11 4.65
N ASN A 323 -7.51 9.45 5.68
CA ASN A 323 -7.23 9.03 7.05
C ASN A 323 -7.38 7.52 7.24
N ASN A 324 -8.35 6.90 6.58
CA ASN A 324 -8.67 5.49 6.83
C ASN A 324 -7.88 4.52 5.94
N ILE A 325 -7.55 4.92 4.71
CA ILE A 325 -6.89 4.07 3.69
C ILE A 325 -5.37 4.17 3.79
N PHE A 326 -4.82 5.34 4.13
CA PHE A 326 -3.38 5.57 4.14
C PHE A 326 -2.77 5.62 5.54
N HIS A 327 -3.58 5.50 6.58
CA HIS A 327 -3.11 5.45 7.96
C HIS A 327 -3.84 4.34 8.71
N TRP A 328 -3.14 3.73 9.66
CA TRP A 328 -3.80 2.88 10.64
C TRP A 328 -4.35 3.76 11.76
N ASP A 329 -5.56 3.44 12.19
CA ASP A 329 -6.19 4.00 13.38
C ASP A 329 -5.55 3.34 14.63
N SER A 330 -6.34 2.80 15.56
CA SER A 330 -5.83 2.06 16.71
C SER A 330 -5.99 0.55 16.50
N PRO A 331 -4.99 -0.17 15.98
CA PRO A 331 -5.08 -1.62 15.75
C PRO A 331 -5.27 -2.46 17.03
N ILE A 332 -5.08 -1.84 18.20
CA ILE A 332 -5.26 -2.46 19.53
C ILE A 332 -6.38 -1.72 20.32
N GLY A 333 -7.05 -0.76 19.68
CA GLY A 333 -8.14 0.02 20.27
C GLY A 333 -9.49 -0.68 20.18
N THR A 334 -10.50 -0.12 20.84
CA THR A 334 -11.89 -0.62 20.77
C THR A 334 -12.56 -0.31 19.43
N PHE A 335 -12.02 0.64 18.66
CA PHE A 335 -12.47 0.99 17.32
C PHE A 335 -11.24 1.15 16.41
N ASP A 336 -11.26 0.47 15.27
CA ASP A 336 -10.23 0.56 14.23
C ASP A 336 -10.93 0.88 12.90
N ASN A 337 -10.78 2.12 12.43
CA ASN A 337 -11.32 2.56 11.14
C ASN A 337 -10.35 2.33 9.97
N THR A 338 -9.27 1.59 10.17
CA THR A 338 -8.32 1.25 9.11
C THR A 338 -9.04 0.47 8.02
N VAL A 339 -8.89 0.94 6.79
CA VAL A 339 -9.45 0.30 5.60
C VAL A 339 -8.35 -0.51 4.92
N ILE A 340 -8.61 -1.80 4.73
CA ILE A 340 -7.78 -2.69 3.91
C ILE A 340 -8.68 -3.28 2.83
N PHE A 341 -8.31 -3.06 1.57
CA PHE A 341 -8.99 -3.70 0.45
C PHE A 341 -8.40 -5.08 0.20
N ASN A 342 -9.10 -6.12 0.66
CA ASN A 342 -8.74 -7.53 0.41
C ASN A 342 -9.32 -8.05 -0.92
N ASP A 343 -10.10 -7.22 -1.62
CA ASP A 343 -10.71 -7.52 -2.91
C ASP A 343 -10.25 -6.47 -3.92
N ILE A 344 -9.69 -6.96 -5.03
CA ILE A 344 -9.16 -6.12 -6.11
C ILE A 344 -10.25 -5.29 -6.78
N ASP A 345 -11.48 -5.83 -6.90
CA ASP A 345 -12.58 -5.15 -7.56
C ASP A 345 -13.08 -3.97 -6.72
N ILE A 346 -13.00 -4.07 -5.39
CA ILE A 346 -13.25 -2.95 -4.48
C ILE A 346 -12.20 -1.85 -4.73
N ALA A 347 -10.91 -2.18 -4.76
CA ALA A 347 -9.86 -1.20 -5.02
C ALA A 347 -10.01 -0.52 -6.39
N LYS A 348 -10.32 -1.30 -7.45
CA LYS A 348 -10.58 -0.77 -8.79
C LYS A 348 -11.81 0.14 -8.82
N THR A 349 -12.88 -0.22 -8.09
CA THR A 349 -14.08 0.62 -7.95
C THR A 349 -13.73 1.99 -7.35
N HIS A 350 -12.97 2.02 -6.25
CA HIS A 350 -12.51 3.27 -5.63
C HIS A 350 -11.71 4.16 -6.58
N ILE A 351 -10.83 3.57 -7.41
CA ILE A 351 -10.08 4.31 -8.44
C ILE A 351 -11.05 4.94 -9.45
N ILE A 352 -12.00 4.15 -9.97
CA ILE A 352 -12.97 4.62 -10.97
C ILE A 352 -13.84 5.75 -10.40
N GLU A 353 -14.33 5.61 -9.16
CA GLU A 353 -15.11 6.66 -8.51
C GLU A 353 -14.34 7.98 -8.37
N VAL A 354 -13.04 7.91 -8.07
CA VAL A 354 -12.19 9.10 -7.98
C VAL A 354 -12.03 9.76 -9.36
N LEU A 355 -11.80 8.96 -10.41
CA LEU A 355 -11.72 9.48 -11.78
C LEU A 355 -13.04 10.14 -12.20
N GLN A 356 -14.18 9.51 -11.90
CA GLN A 356 -15.51 10.09 -12.17
C GLN A 356 -15.72 11.43 -11.46
N LEU A 357 -15.31 11.54 -10.19
CA LEU A 357 -15.36 12.82 -9.47
C LEU A 357 -14.52 13.89 -10.18
N VAL A 358 -13.27 13.58 -10.57
CA VAL A 358 -12.44 14.53 -11.30
C VAL A 358 -13.11 14.97 -12.60
N ASN A 359 -13.69 14.03 -13.36
CA ASN A 359 -14.38 14.33 -14.62
C ASN A 359 -15.62 15.21 -14.41
N GLU A 360 -16.36 15.00 -13.31
CA GLU A 360 -17.59 15.73 -12.99
C GLU A 360 -17.36 17.24 -12.97
N TYR A 361 -16.26 17.72 -12.38
CA TYR A 361 -15.96 19.17 -12.34
C TYR A 361 -16.01 19.81 -13.72
N TYR A 362 -15.43 19.15 -14.71
CA TYR A 362 -15.31 19.69 -16.06
C TYR A 362 -16.64 19.68 -16.84
N THR A 363 -17.66 18.99 -16.32
CA THR A 363 -19.04 19.09 -16.82
C THR A 363 -19.81 20.29 -16.26
N LEU A 364 -19.26 20.95 -15.22
CA LEU A 364 -19.84 22.13 -14.57
C LEU A 364 -19.27 23.45 -15.14
N LEU A 365 -18.38 23.37 -16.13
CA LEU A 365 -17.71 24.52 -16.76
C LEU A 365 -18.59 25.25 -17.77
#